data_AF-A0A0C5BTP9-F1
#
_entry.id   AF-A0A0C5BTP9-F1
#
_cell.length_a   1.000
_cell.length_b   1.000
_cell.length_c   1.000
_cell.angle_alpha   90.00
_cell.angle_beta   90.00
_cell.angle_gamma   90.00
#
_symmetry.space_group_name_H-M   'P 1'
#
loop_
_entity.id
_entity.type
_entity.pdbx_description
1 polymer ?
#
loop_
_entity_poly.entity_id
_entity_poly.type
_entity_poly.pdbx_seq_one_letter_code
_entity_poly.pdbx_strand_id
1 'polypeptide(L)'
;MGLREIELKEEYRSDLDDIVAEFFFPCLAQCIEYDRCVDFLSIQTLATIAMAFENFSEGKAKMRMVTGHRFRTEDLNLFTKLFSEKYTKSFEGILIKDTKIQKLQDIVNKGQIELKIAIPNSEQVAESFSERIGIFRDENDDAVAFTGTSRESFSTQTRDFESVDVFTSWNDKSRVERKQKDFEELWENKTKYLEVYDFMYAQERNLLKYSSEWLFRD
;
A
#
# COMPACT_ATOMS: atom_id res chain seq x y z
N MET A 1 6.62 2.60 -22.17
CA MET A 1 5.33 1.91 -22.33
C MET A 1 4.39 2.58 -21.34
N GLY A 2 3.13 2.82 -21.68
CA GLY A 2 2.17 3.48 -20.77
C GLY A 2 1.17 2.49 -20.17
N LEU A 3 0.43 2.90 -19.14
CA LEU A 3 -0.66 2.09 -18.58
C LEU A 3 -1.71 1.73 -19.63
N ARG A 4 -1.95 2.64 -20.59
CA ARG A 4 -2.89 2.46 -21.70
C ARG A 4 -2.51 1.37 -22.71
N GLU A 5 -1.25 0.94 -22.70
CA GLU A 5 -0.73 -0.12 -23.56
C GLU A 5 -0.85 -1.51 -22.93
N ILE A 6 -1.31 -1.58 -21.68
CA ILE A 6 -1.58 -2.84 -20.97
C ILE A 6 -3.01 -3.32 -21.33
N GLU A 7 -3.13 -4.59 -21.72
CA GLU A 7 -4.43 -5.22 -21.95
C GLU A 7 -5.11 -5.57 -20.62
N LEU A 8 -5.77 -4.57 -20.02
CA LEU A 8 -6.45 -4.70 -18.73
C LEU A 8 -7.87 -5.25 -18.89
N LYS A 9 -8.25 -6.19 -18.02
CA LYS A 9 -9.65 -6.64 -17.83
C LYS A 9 -10.39 -5.65 -16.93
N GLU A 10 -11.72 -5.58 -17.06
CA GLU A 10 -12.58 -4.81 -16.15
C GLU A 10 -12.70 -5.45 -14.75
N GLU A 11 -12.51 -6.77 -14.68
CA GLU A 11 -12.49 -7.55 -13.44
C GLU A 11 -11.42 -8.64 -13.54
N TYR A 12 -10.75 -8.91 -12.42
CA TYR A 12 -9.89 -10.08 -12.22
C TYR A 12 -10.40 -10.88 -11.03
N ARG A 13 -10.34 -12.21 -11.10
CA ARG A 13 -10.73 -13.11 -10.01
C ARG A 13 -9.73 -14.23 -9.79
N SER A 14 -9.43 -14.56 -8.54
CA SER A 14 -8.40 -15.57 -8.20
C SER A 14 -8.66 -16.97 -8.74
N ASP A 15 -9.91 -17.33 -9.05
CA ASP A 15 -10.25 -18.62 -9.67
C ASP A 15 -9.99 -18.70 -11.17
N LEU A 16 -9.83 -17.54 -11.83
CA LEU A 16 -9.70 -17.42 -13.27
C LEU A 16 -8.35 -16.82 -13.69
N ASP A 17 -7.79 -15.94 -12.85
CA ASP A 17 -6.71 -15.04 -13.20
C ASP A 17 -5.60 -15.05 -12.15
N ASP A 18 -4.37 -14.83 -12.61
CA ASP A 18 -3.27 -14.44 -11.73
C ASP A 18 -3.30 -12.92 -11.51
N ILE A 19 -4.10 -12.44 -10.56
CA ILE A 19 -4.26 -11.00 -10.29
C ILE A 19 -2.90 -10.30 -10.07
N VAL A 20 -1.94 -10.98 -9.44
CA VAL A 20 -0.61 -10.41 -9.21
C VAL A 20 0.14 -10.22 -10.52
N ALA A 21 0.26 -11.29 -11.31
CA ALA A 21 1.07 -11.29 -12.53
C ALA A 21 0.38 -10.58 -13.72
N GLU A 22 -0.95 -10.63 -13.79
CA GLU A 22 -1.74 -10.11 -14.91
C GLU A 22 -2.23 -8.67 -14.68
N PHE A 23 -2.33 -8.21 -13.43
CA PHE A 23 -2.83 -6.86 -13.11
C PHE A 23 -1.79 -6.02 -12.36
N PHE A 24 -1.40 -6.42 -11.14
CA PHE A 24 -0.52 -5.60 -10.31
C PHE A 24 0.86 -5.36 -10.93
N PHE A 25 1.51 -6.43 -11.40
CA PHE A 25 2.88 -6.34 -11.92
C PHE A 25 2.98 -5.46 -13.18
N PRO A 26 2.11 -5.61 -14.20
CA PRO A 26 2.10 -4.72 -15.34
C PRO A 26 1.87 -3.26 -14.95
N CYS A 27 0.91 -2.97 -14.07
CA CYS A 27 0.59 -1.60 -13.65
C CYS A 27 1.73 -0.96 -12.85
N LEU A 28 2.27 -1.67 -11.87
CA LEU A 28 3.38 -1.18 -11.03
C LEU A 28 4.65 -0.92 -11.85
N ALA A 29 4.90 -1.71 -12.91
CA ALA A 29 6.05 -1.53 -13.79
C ALA A 29 5.96 -0.26 -14.66
N GLN A 30 4.76 0.25 -14.95
CA GLN A 30 4.58 1.44 -15.79
C GLN A 30 4.21 2.70 -14.99
N CYS A 31 3.77 2.57 -13.74
CA CYS A 31 3.38 3.72 -12.94
C CYS A 31 4.60 4.49 -12.38
N ILE A 32 4.41 5.80 -12.19
CA ILE A 32 5.28 6.69 -11.43
C ILE A 32 4.66 7.08 -10.08
N GLU A 33 3.37 6.87 -9.90
CA GLU A 33 2.70 7.03 -8.62
C GLU A 33 1.77 5.83 -8.37
N TYR A 34 1.83 5.31 -7.14
CA TYR A 34 0.93 4.29 -6.65
C TYR A 34 0.32 4.70 -5.31
N ASP A 35 -0.97 4.96 -5.31
CA ASP A 35 -1.75 5.27 -4.12
C ASP A 35 -2.52 4.04 -3.67
N ARG A 36 -2.47 3.73 -2.37
CA ARG A 36 -3.08 2.51 -1.84
C ARG A 36 -3.72 2.71 -0.47
N CYS A 37 -4.99 2.34 -0.34
CA CYS A 37 -5.66 2.15 0.94
C CYS A 37 -5.83 0.66 1.22
N VAL A 38 -5.47 0.20 2.42
CA VAL A 38 -5.67 -1.20 2.84
C VAL A 38 -5.97 -1.30 4.34
N ASP A 39 -6.68 -2.32 4.78
CA ASP A 39 -6.98 -2.52 6.20
C ASP A 39 -5.75 -2.96 7.01
N PHE A 40 -4.92 -3.81 6.41
CA PHE A 40 -3.69 -4.33 7.01
C PHE A 40 -2.54 -4.30 6.00
N LEU A 41 -1.41 -3.74 6.43
CA LEU A 41 -0.17 -3.75 5.67
C LEU A 41 0.87 -4.64 6.36
N SER A 42 1.43 -5.60 5.62
CA SER A 42 2.57 -6.39 6.08
C SER A 42 3.88 -5.83 5.52
N ILE A 43 4.99 -6.04 6.23
CA ILE A 43 6.32 -5.65 5.74
C ILE A 43 6.68 -6.41 4.47
N GLN A 44 6.22 -7.65 4.34
CA GLN A 44 6.48 -8.50 3.18
C GLN A 44 5.79 -7.93 1.93
N THR A 45 4.55 -7.47 2.06
CA THR A 45 3.80 -6.79 0.99
C THR A 45 4.56 -5.55 0.53
N LEU A 46 4.93 -4.67 1.46
CA LEU A 46 5.66 -3.44 1.15
C LEU A 46 6.99 -3.75 0.45
N ALA A 47 7.75 -4.70 0.99
CA ALA A 47 9.03 -5.12 0.44
C ALA A 47 8.87 -5.68 -0.97
N THR A 48 7.86 -6.52 -1.23
CA THR A 48 7.60 -7.07 -2.56
C THR A 48 7.32 -5.96 -3.57
N ILE A 49 6.42 -5.01 -3.27
CA ILE A 49 6.12 -3.90 -4.17
C ILE A 49 7.38 -3.06 -4.42
N ALA A 50 8.06 -2.64 -3.37
CA ALA A 50 9.20 -1.74 -3.48
C ALA A 50 10.40 -2.35 -4.22
N MET A 51 10.61 -3.67 -4.11
CA MET A 51 11.75 -4.36 -4.72
C MET A 51 11.46 -4.99 -6.08
N ALA A 52 10.19 -5.30 -6.40
CA ALA A 52 9.85 -5.98 -7.65
C ALA A 52 9.92 -5.08 -8.89
N PHE A 53 9.92 -3.75 -8.72
CA PHE A 53 9.87 -2.82 -9.85
C PHE A 53 11.02 -1.82 -9.84
N GLU A 54 11.71 -1.75 -10.98
CA GLU A 54 12.88 -0.91 -11.17
C GLU A 54 12.58 0.57 -10.90
N ASN A 55 11.38 1.05 -11.28
CA ASN A 55 10.97 2.44 -11.06
C ASN A 55 11.05 2.86 -9.57
N PHE A 56 10.72 1.97 -8.63
CA PHE A 56 10.90 2.23 -7.20
C PHE A 56 12.38 2.18 -6.82
N SER A 57 13.14 1.21 -7.30
CA SER A 57 14.57 1.13 -6.97
C SER A 57 15.42 2.30 -7.52
N GLU A 58 15.02 2.85 -8.67
CA GLU A 58 15.72 3.93 -9.39
C GLU A 58 15.33 5.34 -8.95
N GLY A 59 14.36 5.50 -8.04
CA GLY A 59 13.93 6.84 -7.62
C GLY A 59 12.84 7.47 -8.49
N LYS A 60 12.28 6.74 -9.46
CA LYS A 60 11.34 7.27 -10.47
C LYS A 60 9.88 7.17 -10.07
N ALA A 61 9.54 6.24 -9.17
CA ALA A 61 8.18 6.06 -8.67
C ALA A 61 8.04 6.44 -7.19
N LYS A 62 6.84 6.90 -6.86
CA LYS A 62 6.38 7.24 -5.51
C LYS A 62 5.19 6.36 -5.12
N MET A 63 5.14 5.93 -3.86
CA MET A 63 4.04 5.17 -3.30
C MET A 63 3.52 5.86 -2.05
N ARG A 64 2.21 6.07 -1.99
CA ARG A 64 1.50 6.60 -0.83
C ARG A 64 0.53 5.56 -0.31
N MET A 65 0.69 5.17 0.94
CA MET A 65 -0.15 4.14 1.56
C MET A 65 -0.90 4.69 2.77
N VAL A 66 -2.21 4.42 2.84
CA VAL A 66 -3.01 4.60 4.04
C VAL A 66 -3.43 3.23 4.55
N THR A 67 -3.10 2.91 5.80
CA THR A 67 -3.49 1.65 6.43
C THR A 67 -4.27 1.87 7.73
N GLY A 68 -5.00 0.84 8.19
CA GLY A 68 -5.59 0.84 9.51
C GLY A 68 -4.55 0.85 10.64
N HIS A 69 -4.99 1.17 11.86
CA HIS A 69 -4.14 1.30 13.06
C HIS A 69 -3.77 -0.03 13.74
N ARG A 70 -4.07 -1.17 13.13
CA ARG A 70 -3.82 -2.51 13.70
C ARG A 70 -2.71 -3.22 12.93
N PHE A 71 -1.71 -3.71 13.64
CA PHE A 71 -0.53 -4.36 13.04
C PHE A 71 -0.22 -5.70 13.72
N ARG A 72 0.44 -6.60 13.00
CA ARG A 72 1.17 -7.71 13.64
C ARG A 72 2.36 -7.14 14.40
N THR A 73 2.73 -7.77 15.52
CA THR A 73 3.88 -7.35 16.32
C THR A 73 5.17 -7.29 15.51
N GLU A 74 5.41 -8.30 14.66
CA GLU A 74 6.59 -8.38 13.81
C GLU A 74 6.63 -7.25 12.79
N ASP A 75 5.51 -7.01 12.10
CA ASP A 75 5.38 -5.93 11.11
C ASP A 75 5.57 -4.56 11.77
N LEU A 76 4.90 -4.29 12.89
CA LEU A 76 5.01 -3.00 13.59
C LEU A 76 6.44 -2.70 14.02
N ASN A 77 7.15 -3.70 14.53
CA ASN A 77 8.55 -3.57 14.92
C ASN A 77 9.45 -3.24 13.73
N LEU A 78 9.20 -3.84 12.57
CA LEU A 78 9.97 -3.59 11.36
C LEU A 78 9.63 -2.22 10.74
N PHE A 79 8.35 -1.84 10.65
CA PHE A 79 7.95 -0.51 10.21
C PHE A 79 8.52 0.59 11.10
N THR A 80 8.49 0.41 12.42
CA THR A 80 9.09 1.36 13.37
C THR A 80 10.58 1.56 13.10
N LYS A 81 11.32 0.50 12.81
CA LYS A 81 12.75 0.60 12.44
C LYS A 81 12.95 1.27 11.08
N LEU A 82 12.10 0.94 10.11
CA LEU A 82 12.17 1.42 8.73
C LEU A 82 11.95 2.94 8.63
N PHE A 83 10.96 3.46 9.34
CA PHE A 83 10.53 4.86 9.28
C PHE A 83 11.17 5.76 10.36
N SER A 84 11.93 5.20 11.31
CA SER A 84 12.54 6.00 12.38
C SER A 84 13.85 6.67 11.90
N GLU A 85 13.88 8.00 11.99
CA GLU A 85 15.07 8.83 11.70
C GLU A 85 16.32 8.40 12.49
N LYS A 86 16.17 7.88 13.71
CA LYS A 86 17.31 7.43 14.54
C LYS A 86 18.13 6.29 13.91
N TYR A 87 17.53 5.51 13.01
CA TYR A 87 18.18 4.41 12.30
C TYR A 87 18.73 4.81 10.92
N THR A 88 18.53 6.07 10.49
CA THR A 88 19.02 6.58 9.20
C THR A 88 20.52 6.88 9.20
N LYS A 89 21.14 7.02 10.38
CA LYS A 89 22.57 7.40 10.53
C LYS A 89 23.48 6.32 11.10
N SER A 90 22.95 5.20 11.60
CA SER A 90 23.79 4.11 12.09
C SER A 90 23.04 2.78 12.04
N PHE A 91 23.24 2.05 10.95
CA PHE A 91 23.08 0.61 10.90
C PHE A 91 24.45 -0.10 10.89
N GLU A 92 25.48 0.52 11.46
CA GLU A 92 26.78 -0.12 11.65
C GLU A 92 26.78 -1.14 12.81
N GLY A 93 25.80 -1.08 13.72
CA GLY A 93 25.82 -1.83 14.98
C GLY A 93 24.81 -2.97 15.14
N ILE A 94 23.79 -3.08 14.27
CA ILE A 94 22.81 -4.17 14.35
C ILE A 94 22.90 -4.97 13.07
N LEU A 95 23.44 -6.17 13.23
CA LEU A 95 23.71 -7.18 12.21
C LEU A 95 22.43 -7.69 11.53
N ILE A 96 21.65 -6.83 10.88
CA ILE A 96 20.67 -7.26 9.88
C ILE A 96 21.49 -7.49 8.61
N LYS A 97 21.97 -8.73 8.44
CA LYS A 97 22.55 -9.23 7.18
C LYS A 97 21.52 -9.30 6.03
N ASP A 98 20.32 -8.78 6.23
CA ASP A 98 19.27 -8.80 5.22
C ASP A 98 19.37 -7.57 4.32
N THR A 99 20.11 -7.74 3.23
CA THR A 99 20.24 -6.75 2.14
C THR A 99 18.90 -6.22 1.62
N LYS A 100 17.79 -6.95 1.80
CA LYS A 100 16.45 -6.51 1.39
C LYS A 100 15.91 -5.39 2.28
N ILE A 101 16.09 -5.51 3.60
CA ILE A 101 15.62 -4.49 4.56
C ILE A 101 16.40 -3.18 4.37
N GLN A 102 17.71 -3.26 4.12
CA GLN A 102 18.54 -2.08 3.83
C GLN A 102 18.06 -1.35 2.57
N LYS A 103 17.82 -2.09 1.48
CA LYS A 103 17.27 -1.50 0.25
C LYS A 103 15.90 -0.85 0.47
N LEU A 104 15.01 -1.50 1.22
CA LEU A 104 13.70 -0.94 1.55
C LEU A 104 13.85 0.35 2.38
N GLN A 105 14.79 0.39 3.31
CA GLN A 105 15.08 1.57 4.10
C GLN A 105 15.63 2.71 3.23
N ASP A 106 16.49 2.42 2.25
CA ASP A 106 16.97 3.42 1.29
C ASP A 106 15.82 4.02 0.46
N ILE A 107 14.87 3.20 0.03
CA ILE A 107 13.68 3.66 -0.71
C ILE A 107 12.82 4.59 0.16
N VAL A 108 12.59 4.21 1.43
CA VAL A 108 11.87 5.07 2.40
C VAL A 108 12.61 6.37 2.66
N ASN A 109 13.93 6.32 2.88
CA ASN A 109 14.76 7.50 3.15
C ASN A 109 14.81 8.48 1.98
N LYS A 110 14.65 7.99 0.75
CA LYS A 110 14.51 8.82 -0.45
C LYS A 110 13.13 9.47 -0.59
N GLY A 111 12.20 9.21 0.33
CA GLY A 111 10.83 9.74 0.31
C GLY A 111 9.93 9.09 -0.74
N GLN A 112 10.32 7.93 -1.26
CA GLN A 112 9.54 7.24 -2.30
C GLN A 112 8.38 6.44 -1.73
N ILE A 113 8.37 6.17 -0.43
CA ILE A 113 7.30 5.48 0.27
C ILE A 113 6.85 6.35 1.43
N GLU A 114 5.59 6.74 1.42
CA GLU A 114 4.94 7.45 2.51
C GLU A 114 3.82 6.59 3.08
N LEU A 115 3.76 6.49 4.41
CA LEU A 115 2.79 5.67 5.13
C LEU A 115 2.01 6.52 6.15
N LYS A 116 0.69 6.50 6.02
CA LYS A 116 -0.25 7.11 6.96
C LYS A 116 -1.21 6.09 7.56
N ILE A 117 -1.73 6.44 8.72
CA ILE A 117 -2.58 5.60 9.57
C ILE A 117 -3.96 6.24 9.68
N ALA A 118 -4.98 5.54 9.21
CA ALA A 118 -6.38 5.91 9.39
C ALA A 118 -6.97 5.26 10.65
N ILE A 119 -7.56 6.10 11.50
CA ILE A 119 -8.18 5.70 12.77
C ILE A 119 -9.63 6.19 12.79
N PRO A 120 -10.63 5.28 12.91
CA PRO A 120 -12.01 5.70 13.16
C PRO A 120 -12.11 6.53 14.44
N ASN A 121 -12.74 7.71 14.34
CA ASN A 121 -12.91 8.66 15.46
C ASN A 121 -14.38 8.91 15.84
N SER A 122 -15.30 8.09 15.32
CA SER A 122 -16.74 8.22 15.55
C SER A 122 -17.38 6.88 15.83
N GLU A 123 -18.39 6.84 16.71
CA GLU A 123 -19.24 5.67 16.92
C GLU A 123 -20.04 5.26 15.67
N GLN A 124 -20.12 6.13 14.66
CA GLN A 124 -20.80 5.84 13.39
C GLN A 124 -19.99 4.92 12.46
N VAL A 125 -18.69 4.78 12.69
CA VAL A 125 -17.80 3.91 11.92
C VAL A 125 -17.30 2.80 12.83
N ALA A 126 -17.36 1.57 12.34
CA ALA A 126 -16.85 0.40 13.05
C ALA A 126 -15.37 0.62 13.45
N GLU A 127 -14.91 -0.08 14.48
CA GLU A 127 -13.58 0.11 15.09
C GLU A 127 -12.37 -0.15 14.15
N SER A 128 -12.59 -0.45 12.87
CA SER A 128 -11.56 -0.75 11.88
C SER A 128 -11.79 -0.04 10.55
N PHE A 129 -10.74 0.59 10.04
CA PHE A 129 -10.66 1.04 8.65
C PHE A 129 -10.60 -0.17 7.71
N SER A 130 -11.48 -0.22 6.71
CA SER A 130 -11.63 -1.37 5.81
C SER A 130 -11.64 -1.02 4.33
N GLU A 131 -11.35 0.23 3.98
CA GLU A 131 -11.34 0.66 2.59
C GLU A 131 -10.17 0.02 1.84
N ARG A 132 -10.45 -0.49 0.64
CA ARG A 132 -9.49 -1.15 -0.23
C ARG A 132 -9.61 -0.61 -1.65
N ILE A 133 -8.87 0.46 -1.88
CA ILE A 133 -8.70 1.07 -3.19
C ILE A 133 -7.22 1.13 -3.54
N GLY A 134 -6.89 1.10 -4.82
CA GLY A 134 -5.56 1.52 -5.26
C GLY A 134 -5.64 2.22 -6.61
N ILE A 135 -4.66 3.08 -6.87
CA ILE A 135 -4.60 3.93 -8.05
C ILE A 135 -3.16 3.96 -8.55
N PHE A 136 -2.97 3.53 -9.79
CA PHE A 136 -1.72 3.69 -10.52
C PHE A 136 -1.83 4.90 -11.44
N ARG A 137 -0.77 5.71 -11.51
CA ARG A 137 -0.65 6.80 -12.49
C ARG A 137 0.69 6.75 -13.19
N ASP A 138 0.70 6.91 -14.51
CA ASP A 138 1.94 6.95 -15.31
C ASP A 138 2.37 8.38 -15.69
N GLU A 139 3.44 8.48 -16.48
CA GLU A 139 4.00 9.76 -16.95
C GLU A 139 3.08 10.54 -17.90
N ASN A 140 2.08 9.89 -18.49
CA ASN A 140 1.11 10.52 -19.39
C ASN A 140 -0.14 11.01 -18.67
N ASP A 141 -0.19 10.91 -17.33
CA ASP A 141 -1.38 11.17 -16.51
C ASP A 141 -2.52 10.18 -16.76
N ASP A 142 -2.23 9.06 -17.45
CA ASP A 142 -3.17 7.95 -17.53
C ASP A 142 -3.22 7.25 -16.18
N ALA A 143 -4.42 6.86 -15.76
CA ALA A 143 -4.66 6.32 -14.44
C ALA A 143 -5.50 5.05 -14.48
N VAL A 144 -5.12 4.08 -13.64
CA VAL A 144 -5.82 2.82 -13.45
C VAL A 144 -6.16 2.72 -11.98
N ALA A 145 -7.44 2.77 -11.64
CA ALA A 145 -7.93 2.63 -10.29
C ALA A 145 -8.62 1.28 -10.10
N PHE A 146 -8.60 0.74 -8.89
CA PHE A 146 -9.26 -0.52 -8.59
C PHE A 146 -9.91 -0.56 -7.21
N THR A 147 -10.85 -1.48 -7.04
CA THR A 147 -11.43 -1.89 -5.76
C THR A 147 -11.41 -3.39 -5.65
N GLY A 148 -11.24 -3.93 -4.44
CA GLY A 148 -11.25 -5.37 -4.25
C GLY A 148 -10.54 -5.78 -2.98
N THR A 149 -10.59 -7.08 -2.68
CA THR A 149 -10.08 -7.55 -1.41
C THR A 149 -8.57 -7.60 -1.34
N SER A 150 -7.85 -7.62 -2.48
CA SER A 150 -6.39 -7.82 -2.64
C SER A 150 -5.63 -7.59 -1.35
N ARG A 151 -5.71 -8.58 -0.47
CA ARG A 151 -4.90 -8.62 0.74
C ARG A 151 -3.61 -9.10 0.17
N GLU A 152 -2.79 -8.14 -0.25
CA GLU A 152 -1.60 -8.31 -1.08
C GLU A 152 -0.51 -9.12 -0.36
N SER A 153 -0.84 -10.35 -0.01
CA SER A 153 0.04 -11.47 0.06
C SER A 153 0.43 -11.71 -1.41
N PHE A 154 1.46 -11.01 -1.87
CA PHE A 154 2.22 -11.37 -3.07
C PHE A 154 2.94 -12.73 -2.91
N SER A 155 2.41 -13.61 -2.03
CA SER A 155 2.89 -14.96 -1.81
C SER A 155 2.41 -15.82 -2.97
N THR A 156 3.32 -16.65 -3.47
CA THR A 156 3.03 -17.63 -4.51
C THR A 156 2.55 -18.97 -3.94
N GLN A 157 2.52 -19.12 -2.62
CA GLN A 157 2.23 -20.39 -1.94
C GLN A 157 0.77 -20.50 -1.47
N THR A 158 0.19 -19.41 -0.99
CA THR A 158 -1.22 -19.33 -0.57
C THR A 158 -1.83 -18.04 -1.09
N ARG A 159 -2.97 -18.16 -1.78
CA ARG A 159 -3.74 -17.04 -2.32
C ARG A 159 -5.11 -17.04 -1.67
N ASP A 160 -5.55 -15.88 -1.21
CA ASP A 160 -6.94 -15.68 -0.82
C ASP A 160 -7.83 -15.78 -2.07
N PHE A 161 -9.08 -16.20 -1.89
CA PHE A 161 -10.08 -16.12 -2.95
C PHE A 161 -10.59 -14.68 -3.01
N GLU A 162 -10.31 -13.98 -4.11
CA GLU A 162 -10.56 -12.55 -4.23
C GLU A 162 -10.97 -12.13 -5.64
N SER A 163 -11.56 -10.95 -5.71
CA SER A 163 -11.83 -10.24 -6.95
C SER A 163 -11.34 -8.80 -6.87
N VAL A 164 -11.00 -8.26 -8.03
CA VAL A 164 -10.56 -6.87 -8.23
C VAL A 164 -11.33 -6.30 -9.42
N ASP A 165 -12.11 -5.26 -9.17
CA ASP A 165 -12.72 -4.44 -10.21
C ASP A 165 -11.74 -3.32 -10.62
N VAL A 166 -11.57 -3.13 -11.93
CA VAL A 166 -10.60 -2.21 -12.52
C VAL A 166 -11.31 -1.14 -13.33
N PHE A 167 -10.82 0.10 -13.20
CA PHE A 167 -11.34 1.30 -13.85
C PHE A 167 -10.18 2.04 -14.48
N THR A 168 -10.33 2.48 -15.72
CA THR A 168 -9.27 3.22 -16.41
C THR A 168 -9.70 4.65 -16.72
N SER A 169 -8.75 5.59 -16.73
CA SER A 169 -9.03 7.00 -17.02
C SER A 169 -9.62 7.20 -18.42
N TRP A 170 -9.32 6.30 -19.35
CA TRP A 170 -9.78 6.38 -20.74
C TRP A 170 -11.15 5.74 -21.01
N ASN A 171 -11.65 4.84 -20.15
CA ASN A 171 -12.97 4.21 -20.30
C ASN A 171 -13.94 4.60 -19.18
N ASP A 172 -13.45 4.80 -17.96
CA ASP A 172 -14.21 4.98 -16.72
C ASP A 172 -13.82 6.26 -15.97
N LYS A 173 -13.47 7.32 -16.71
CA LYS A 173 -12.93 8.58 -16.17
C LYS A 173 -13.59 9.05 -14.86
N SER A 174 -14.93 9.11 -14.82
CA SER A 174 -15.63 9.58 -13.62
C SER A 174 -15.43 8.70 -12.38
N ARG A 175 -15.24 7.38 -12.55
CA ARG A 175 -14.99 6.45 -11.43
C ARG A 175 -13.56 6.60 -10.93
N VAL A 176 -12.61 6.78 -11.84
CA VAL A 176 -11.20 7.03 -11.51
C VAL A 176 -11.06 8.36 -10.77
N GLU A 177 -11.65 9.44 -11.29
CA GLU A 177 -11.61 10.76 -10.65
C GLU A 177 -12.23 10.75 -9.25
N ARG A 178 -13.33 10.00 -9.04
CA ARG A 178 -13.91 9.83 -7.70
C ARG A 178 -12.92 9.14 -6.75
N LYS A 179 -12.30 8.05 -7.17
CA LYS A 179 -11.32 7.32 -6.33
C LYS A 179 -10.10 8.16 -6.00
N GLN A 180 -9.57 8.90 -6.97
CA GLN A 180 -8.48 9.85 -6.75
C GLN A 180 -8.87 10.91 -5.72
N LYS A 181 -10.06 11.49 -5.87
CA LYS A 181 -10.58 12.46 -4.92
C LYS A 181 -10.74 11.87 -3.52
N ASP A 182 -11.36 10.69 -3.40
CA ASP A 182 -11.58 10.02 -2.12
C ASP A 182 -10.24 9.70 -1.43
N PHE A 183 -9.23 9.25 -2.19
CA PHE A 183 -7.88 9.03 -1.68
C PHE A 183 -7.23 10.32 -1.19
N GLU A 184 -7.27 11.41 -1.97
CA GLU A 184 -6.68 12.70 -1.56
C GLU A 184 -7.38 13.28 -0.32
N GLU A 185 -8.71 13.23 -0.25
CA GLU A 185 -9.45 13.68 0.94
C GLU A 185 -9.06 12.86 2.17
N LEU A 186 -8.84 11.55 2.03
CA LEU A 186 -8.33 10.71 3.12
C LEU A 186 -6.88 11.08 3.48
N TRP A 187 -6.01 11.18 2.48
CA TRP A 187 -4.59 11.49 2.63
C TRP A 187 -4.34 12.84 3.32
N GLU A 188 -5.18 13.83 3.02
CA GLU A 188 -5.15 15.17 3.60
C GLU A 188 -5.94 15.30 4.90
N ASN A 189 -6.45 14.19 5.45
CA ASN A 189 -7.22 14.14 6.70
C ASN A 189 -8.51 15.00 6.65
N LYS A 190 -9.24 14.93 5.53
CA LYS A 190 -10.52 15.63 5.29
C LYS A 190 -11.72 14.68 5.28
N THR A 191 -11.49 13.38 5.25
CA THR A 191 -12.55 12.36 5.28
C THR A 191 -13.26 12.34 6.63
N LYS A 192 -14.59 12.41 6.61
CA LYS A 192 -15.40 12.36 7.83
C LYS A 192 -15.22 11.03 8.57
N TYR A 193 -15.32 11.08 9.90
CA TYR A 193 -15.29 9.92 10.80
C TYR A 193 -13.97 9.17 10.89
N LEU A 194 -12.92 9.68 10.23
CA LEU A 194 -11.57 9.16 10.28
C LEU A 194 -10.63 10.29 10.70
N GLU A 195 -9.58 9.93 11.41
CA GLU A 195 -8.38 10.75 11.59
C GLU A 195 -7.21 10.04 10.94
N VAL A 196 -6.44 10.77 10.12
CA VAL A 196 -5.29 10.28 9.40
C VAL A 196 -4.01 10.94 9.93
N TYR A 197 -3.06 10.09 10.34
CA TYR A 197 -1.80 10.48 10.96
C TYR A 197 -0.61 9.93 10.18
N ASP A 198 0.51 10.64 10.15
CA ASP A 198 1.77 10.06 9.70
C ASP A 198 2.17 8.89 10.59
N PHE A 199 2.77 7.84 10.01
CA PHE A 199 3.10 6.61 10.72
C PHE A 199 3.90 6.86 12.02
N MET A 200 4.99 7.64 11.94
CA MET A 200 5.83 7.90 13.11
C MET A 200 5.10 8.71 14.19
N TYR A 201 4.26 9.67 13.79
CA TYR A 201 3.43 10.41 14.74
C TYR A 201 2.47 9.48 15.49
N ALA A 202 1.79 8.59 14.77
CA ALA A 202 0.87 7.63 15.35
C ALA A 202 1.59 6.66 16.31
N GLN A 203 2.78 6.20 15.94
CA GLN A 203 3.61 5.33 16.76
C GLN A 203 4.09 6.03 18.05
N GLU A 204 4.61 7.25 17.96
CA GLU A 204 5.09 8.02 19.12
C GLU A 204 3.99 8.40 20.11
N ARG A 205 2.75 8.54 19.64
CA ARG A 205 1.56 8.82 20.45
C ARG A 205 0.83 7.57 20.95
N ASN A 206 1.37 6.37 20.71
CA ASN A 206 0.76 5.08 21.07
C ASN A 206 -0.65 4.89 20.49
N LEU A 207 -0.88 5.37 19.26
CA LEU A 207 -2.17 5.22 18.57
C LEU A 207 -2.30 3.86 17.85
N LEU A 208 -1.18 3.13 17.71
CA LEU A 208 -1.13 1.83 17.03
C LEU A 208 -1.45 0.69 17.98
N LYS A 209 -2.22 -0.29 17.49
CA LYS A 209 -2.65 -1.46 18.26
C LYS A 209 -2.05 -2.72 17.67
N TYR A 210 -1.72 -3.68 18.55
CA TYR A 210 -1.42 -5.04 18.12
C TYR A 210 -2.73 -5.76 17.76
N SER A 211 -2.74 -6.47 16.64
CA SER A 211 -3.85 -7.34 16.27
C SER A 211 -3.63 -8.75 16.80
N SER A 212 -4.54 -9.22 17.65
CA SER A 212 -4.59 -10.61 18.15
C SER A 212 -5.39 -11.54 17.24
N GLU A 213 -6.04 -11.03 16.19
CA GLU A 213 -6.87 -11.82 15.26
C GLU A 213 -6.07 -12.89 14.49
N TRP A 214 -4.73 -12.82 14.54
CA TRP A 214 -3.83 -13.83 14.00
C TRP A 214 -3.70 -15.10 14.86
N LEU A 215 -4.06 -15.06 16.16
CA LEU A 215 -4.06 -16.24 17.03
C LEU A 215 -5.16 -17.27 16.68
N PHE A 216 -6.09 -16.93 15.79
CA PHE A 216 -7.18 -17.79 15.37
C PHE A 216 -7.01 -18.35 13.96
N ARG A 217 -5.80 -18.24 13.37
CA ARG A 217 -5.53 -18.64 11.99
C ARG A 217 -4.18 -19.35 11.89
N ASP A 218 -4.11 -20.54 12.48
CA ASP A 218 -3.24 -21.65 12.07
C ASP A 218 -4.12 -22.82 11.61
#